data_AF-A0A933WFZ4-F1
#
_entry.id   AF-A0A933WFZ4-F1
#
_cell.length_a   1.000
_cell.length_b   1.000
_cell.length_c   1.000
_cell.angle_alpha   90.00
_cell.angle_beta   90.00
_cell.angle_gamma   90.00
#
_symmetry.space_group_name_H-M   'P 1'
#
loop_
_entity.id
_entity.type
_entity.pdbx_description
1 polymer ?
#
loop_
_entity_poly.entity_id
_entity_poly.type
_entity_poly.pdbx_seq_one_letter_code
_entity_poly.pdbx_strand_id
1 'polypeptide(L)'
;IILAIGMAVDSNVLMFERMREEVRAGKTPKAAVESGYKKAFWTIFDSHVTTLITAAVLFQFGTGPIKGFAVTLSLGVAINLFTALIGTKTVFDIIHSKTEVKRLSI
;
A
#
# COMPACT_ATOMS: atom_id res chain seq x y z
N ILE A 1 2.41 1.77 -17.45
CA ILE A 1 2.52 3.19 -17.01
C ILE A 1 1.14 3.80 -16.81
N ILE A 2 0.28 3.92 -17.84
CA ILE A 2 -1.10 4.45 -17.69
C ILE A 2 -1.91 3.71 -16.60
N LEU A 3 -1.86 2.37 -16.59
CA LEU A 3 -2.51 1.56 -15.55
C LEU A 3 -1.99 1.88 -14.14
N ALA A 4 -0.68 2.08 -13.98
CA ALA A 4 -0.08 2.40 -12.69
C ALA A 4 -0.52 3.79 -12.20
N ILE A 5 -0.65 4.77 -13.11
CA ILE A 5 -1.19 6.09 -12.80
C ILE A 5 -2.66 5.99 -12.37
N GLY A 6 -3.47 5.21 -13.09
CA GLY A 6 -4.88 4.98 -12.75
C GLY A 6 -5.06 4.39 -11.35
N MET A 7 -4.31 3.33 -11.01
CA MET A 7 -4.36 2.73 -9.67
C MET A 7 -3.86 3.65 -8.56
N ALA A 8 -2.88 4.52 -8.85
CA ALA A 8 -2.39 5.49 -7.89
C ALA A 8 -3.45 6.55 -7.56
N VAL A 9 -4.19 7.03 -8.57
CA VAL A 9 -5.30 7.97 -8.37
C VAL A 9 -6.46 7.30 -7.63
N ASP A 10 -6.83 6.09 -8.02
CA ASP A 10 -7.88 5.29 -7.37
C ASP A 10 -7.61 5.09 -5.87
N SER A 11 -6.39 4.69 -5.51
CA SER A 11 -5.97 4.49 -4.12
C SER A 11 -6.09 5.77 -3.28
N ASN A 12 -5.74 6.92 -3.86
CA ASN A 12 -5.87 8.21 -3.18
C ASN A 12 -7.34 8.57 -2.95
N VAL A 13 -8.19 8.42 -3.98
CA VAL A 13 -9.62 8.68 -3.87
C VAL A 13 -10.26 7.78 -2.81
N LEU A 14 -9.94 6.49 -2.80
CA LEU A 14 -10.42 5.52 -1.81
C LEU A 14 -10.03 5.92 -0.38
N MET A 15 -8.80 6.40 -0.18
CA MET A 15 -8.33 6.85 1.13
C MET A 15 -9.12 8.07 1.64
N PHE A 16 -9.34 9.05 0.77
CA PHE A 16 -10.17 10.22 1.10
C PHE A 16 -11.63 9.85 1.39
N GLU A 17 -12.20 8.95 0.59
CA GLU A 17 -13.55 8.47 0.80
C GLU A 17 -13.69 7.75 2.14
N ARG A 18 -12.72 6.89 2.48
CA ARG A 18 -12.72 6.15 3.74
C ARG A 18 -12.59 7.06 4.97
N MET A 19 -11.75 8.09 4.89
CA MET A 19 -11.68 9.10 5.95
C MET A 19 -13.02 9.85 6.08
N ARG A 20 -13.65 10.20 4.97
CA ARG A 20 -14.94 10.91 4.96
C ARG A 20 -16.09 10.04 5.50
N GLU A 21 -16.07 8.73 5.24
CA GLU A 21 -16.98 7.76 5.87
C GLU A 21 -16.82 7.72 7.40
N GLU A 22 -15.59 7.65 7.89
CA GLU A 22 -15.31 7.59 9.33
C GLU A 22 -15.72 8.91 10.05
N VAL A 23 -15.59 10.06 9.36
CA VAL A 23 -16.13 11.34 9.86
C VAL A 23 -17.67 11.32 9.89
N ARG A 24 -18.31 10.80 8.84
CA ARG A 24 -19.78 10.63 8.78
C ARG A 24 -20.32 9.65 9.82
N ALA A 25 -19.52 8.67 10.23
CA ALA A 25 -19.83 7.74 11.31
C ALA A 25 -19.78 8.38 12.71
N GLY A 26 -19.54 9.70 12.81
CA GLY A 26 -19.58 10.45 14.07
C GLY A 26 -18.27 10.48 14.85
N LYS A 27 -17.17 9.97 14.27
CA LYS A 27 -15.85 10.08 14.90
C LYS A 27 -15.33 11.51 14.81
N THR A 28 -14.55 11.92 15.82
CA THR A 28 -13.84 13.21 15.76
C THR A 28 -12.92 13.23 14.54
N PRO A 29 -12.70 14.39 13.88
CA PRO A 29 -11.90 14.46 12.66
C PRO A 29 -10.52 13.81 12.79
N LYS A 30 -9.86 13.96 13.95
CA LYS A 30 -8.59 13.30 14.26
C LYS A 30 -8.71 11.76 14.29
N ALA A 31 -9.68 11.23 15.02
CA ALA A 31 -9.87 9.78 15.15
C ALA A 31 -10.35 9.15 13.83
N ALA A 32 -11.13 9.89 13.03
CA ALA A 32 -11.60 9.47 11.73
C ALA A 32 -10.45 9.36 10.71
N VAL A 33 -9.55 10.34 10.68
CA VAL A 33 -8.34 10.28 9.83
C VAL A 33 -7.47 9.11 10.21
N GLU A 34 -7.18 8.90 11.49
CA GLU A 34 -6.29 7.82 11.93
C GLU A 34 -6.89 6.42 11.69
N SER A 35 -8.16 6.23 12.04
CA SER A 35 -8.88 4.98 11.79
C SER A 35 -9.09 4.73 10.29
N GLY A 36 -9.45 5.76 9.53
CA GLY A 36 -9.69 5.68 8.09
C GLY A 36 -8.41 5.39 7.32
N TYR A 37 -7.32 6.06 7.67
CA TYR A 37 -6.00 5.82 7.07
C TYR A 37 -5.53 4.39 7.32
N LYS A 38 -5.60 3.89 8.56
CA LYS A 38 -5.18 2.52 8.88
C LYS A 38 -5.96 1.47 8.08
N LYS A 39 -7.29 1.62 7.97
CA LYS A 39 -8.13 0.70 7.19
C LYS A 39 -7.84 0.79 5.69
N ALA A 40 -7.82 2.00 5.13
CA ALA A 40 -7.56 2.22 3.72
C ALA A 40 -6.17 1.72 3.31
N PHE A 41 -5.16 1.92 4.15
CA PHE A 41 -3.80 1.43 3.91
C PHE A 41 -3.76 -0.09 3.73
N TRP A 42 -4.42 -0.86 4.60
CA TRP A 42 -4.50 -2.31 4.45
C TRP A 42 -5.22 -2.74 3.19
N THR A 43 -6.30 -2.06 2.80
CA THR A 43 -7.02 -2.33 1.55
C THR A 43 -6.16 -2.06 0.33
N ILE A 44 -5.46 -0.92 0.28
CA ILE A 44 -4.57 -0.56 -0.83
C ILE A 44 -3.39 -1.54 -0.92
N PHE A 45 -2.83 -1.92 0.22
CA PHE A 45 -1.75 -2.91 0.28
C PHE A 45 -2.20 -4.26 -0.30
N ASP A 46 -3.36 -4.76 0.11
CA ASP A 46 -3.91 -6.01 -0.41
C ASP A 46 -4.14 -5.95 -1.92
N SER A 47 -4.74 -4.86 -2.44
CA SER A 47 -4.93 -4.64 -3.88
C SER A 47 -3.61 -4.70 -4.67
N HIS A 48 -2.52 -4.13 -4.16
CA HIS A 48 -1.20 -4.21 -4.79
C HIS A 48 -0.62 -5.63 -4.73
N VAL A 49 -0.83 -6.37 -3.64
CA VAL A 49 -0.45 -7.78 -3.53
C VAL A 49 -1.23 -8.65 -4.52
N THR A 50 -2.54 -8.46 -4.66
CA THR A 50 -3.34 -9.21 -5.66
C THR A 50 -2.88 -8.90 -7.08
N THR A 51 -2.46 -7.67 -7.35
CA THR A 51 -1.90 -7.27 -8.64
C THR A 51 -0.60 -8.01 -8.95
N LEU A 52 0.27 -8.22 -7.96
CA LEU A 52 1.46 -9.07 -8.15
C LEU A 52 1.12 -10.51 -8.45
N ILE A 53 0.15 -11.07 -7.72
CA ILE A 53 -0.28 -12.45 -7.95
C ILE A 53 -0.77 -12.59 -9.40
N THR A 54 -1.56 -11.63 -9.87
CA THR A 54 -2.03 -11.57 -11.25
C THR A 54 -0.86 -11.46 -12.23
N ALA A 55 0.12 -10.59 -11.96
CA ALA A 55 1.30 -10.43 -12.80
C ALA A 55 2.15 -11.72 -12.87
N ALA A 56 2.29 -12.44 -11.76
CA ALA A 56 2.96 -13.74 -11.71
C ALA A 56 2.24 -14.80 -12.55
N VAL A 57 0.90 -14.86 -12.47
CA VAL A 57 0.08 -15.74 -13.30
C VAL A 57 0.21 -15.38 -14.78
N LEU A 58 0.13 -14.10 -15.13
CA LEU A 58 0.31 -13.62 -16.51
C LEU A 58 1.73 -13.90 -17.03
N PHE A 59 2.75 -13.87 -16.18
CA PHE A 59 4.10 -14.24 -16.56
C PHE A 59 4.23 -15.74 -16.85
N GLN A 60 3.60 -16.59 -16.04
CA GLN A 60 3.65 -18.04 -16.19
C GLN A 60 2.84 -18.53 -17.40
N PHE A 61 1.64 -17.99 -17.60
CA PHE A 61 0.67 -18.47 -18.61
C PHE A 61 0.55 -17.56 -19.85
N GLY A 62 1.09 -16.34 -19.81
CA GLY A 62 1.01 -15.39 -20.92
C GLY A 62 1.95 -15.73 -22.07
N THR A 63 1.55 -15.32 -23.28
CA THR A 63 2.34 -15.48 -24.52
C THR A 63 2.64 -14.13 -25.16
N GLY A 64 3.79 -14.04 -25.84
CA GLY A 64 4.22 -12.89 -26.65
C GLY A 64 4.07 -11.54 -25.93
N PRO A 65 3.13 -10.66 -26.36
CA PRO A 65 2.93 -9.33 -25.76
C PRO A 65 2.51 -9.35 -24.28
N ILE A 66 1.73 -10.34 -23.85
CA ILE A 66 1.20 -10.42 -22.47
C ILE A 66 2.32 -10.69 -21.48
N LYS A 67 3.32 -11.48 -21.87
CA LYS A 67 4.54 -11.71 -21.07
C LYS A 67 5.35 -10.43 -20.90
N GLY A 68 5.50 -9.63 -21.95
CA GLY A 68 6.18 -8.34 -21.88
C GLY A 68 5.49 -7.36 -20.92
N PHE A 69 4.16 -7.30 -20.98
CA PHE A 69 3.36 -6.54 -20.03
C PHE A 69 3.52 -7.04 -18.59
N ALA A 70 3.46 -8.36 -18.38
CA ALA A 70 3.61 -8.98 -17.07
C ALA A 70 4.99 -8.69 -16.44
N VAL A 71 6.06 -8.66 -17.23
CA VAL A 71 7.41 -8.32 -16.74
C VAL A 71 7.48 -6.87 -16.27
N THR A 72 7.00 -5.91 -17.06
CA THR A 72 7.02 -4.49 -16.67
C THR A 72 6.14 -4.23 -15.44
N LEU A 73 4.96 -4.86 -15.37
CA LEU A 73 4.06 -4.77 -14.23
C LEU A 73 4.69 -5.39 -12.97
N SER A 74 5.25 -6.60 -13.10
CA SER A 74 5.94 -7.29 -12.00
C SER A 74 7.12 -6.50 -11.47
N LEU A 75 7.95 -5.94 -12.35
CA LEU A 75 9.12 -5.16 -11.94
C LEU A 75 8.70 -3.88 -11.18
N GLY A 76 7.69 -3.16 -11.69
CA GLY A 76 7.19 -1.93 -11.06
C GLY A 76 6.58 -2.18 -9.69
N VAL A 77 5.79 -3.25 -9.55
CA VAL A 77 5.18 -3.59 -8.25
C VAL A 77 6.19 -4.24 -7.30
N ALA A 78 7.15 -5.04 -7.78
CA ALA A 78 8.22 -5.60 -6.95
C ALA A 78 9.11 -4.51 -6.34
N ILE A 79 9.48 -3.47 -7.11
CA ILE A 79 10.22 -2.31 -6.58
C ILE A 79 9.39 -1.57 -5.53
N ASN A 80 8.08 -1.39 -5.77
CA ASN A 80 7.18 -0.74 -4.82
C ASN A 80 7.05 -1.55 -3.52
N LEU A 81 6.85 -2.86 -3.61
CA LEU A 81 6.72 -3.75 -2.46
C LEU A 81 8.05 -3.94 -1.72
N PHE A 82 9.18 -3.98 -2.41
CA PHE A 82 10.49 -3.95 -1.77
C PHE A 82 10.69 -2.64 -1.00
N THR A 83 10.29 -1.50 -1.58
CA THR A 83 10.32 -0.20 -0.90
C THR A 83 9.32 -0.13 0.26
N ALA A 84 8.15 -0.77 0.16
CA ALA A 84 7.17 -0.81 1.24
C ALA A 84 7.58 -1.78 2.35
N LEU A 85 8.14 -2.95 2.04
CA LEU A 85 8.56 -3.94 3.04
C LEU A 85 9.85 -3.54 3.74
N ILE A 86 10.87 -3.14 2.98
CA ILE A 86 12.17 -2.76 3.52
C ILE A 86 12.14 -1.29 3.93
N GLY A 87 11.65 -0.39 3.08
CA GLY A 87 11.60 1.03 3.40
C GLY A 87 10.66 1.34 4.56
N THR A 88 9.47 0.71 4.66
CA THR A 88 8.62 0.91 5.84
C THR A 88 9.23 0.25 7.08
N LYS A 89 9.84 -0.94 7.01
CA LYS A 89 10.56 -1.48 8.19
C LYS A 89 11.73 -0.59 8.61
N THR A 90 12.55 -0.12 7.68
CA THR A 90 13.70 0.75 7.98
C THR A 90 13.25 2.12 8.46
N VAL A 91 12.20 2.72 7.89
CA VAL A 91 11.65 3.98 8.37
C VAL A 91 10.97 3.80 9.73
N PHE A 92 10.24 2.71 9.94
CA PHE A 92 9.60 2.41 11.22
C PHE A 92 10.64 2.08 12.29
N ASP A 93 11.70 1.34 11.95
CA ASP A 93 12.87 1.08 12.80
C ASP A 93 13.67 2.36 13.06
N ILE A 94 13.82 3.28 12.10
CA ILE A 94 14.49 4.58 12.30
C ILE A 94 13.63 5.49 13.20
N ILE A 95 12.32 5.52 13.00
CA ILE A 95 11.38 6.30 13.80
C ILE A 95 11.28 5.71 15.23
N HIS A 96 11.27 4.38 15.38
CA HIS A 96 11.35 3.71 16.68
C HIS A 96 12.75 3.80 17.30
N SER A 97 13.82 3.84 16.51
CA SER A 97 15.20 4.04 16.99
C SER A 97 15.44 5.46 17.49
N LYS A 98 14.73 6.46 16.95
CA LYS A 98 14.71 7.83 17.49
C LYS A 98 13.82 8.01 18.72
N THR A 99 12.99 7.03 19.05
CA THR A 99 12.36 6.96 20.36
C THR A 99 13.16 5.98 21.19
N GLU A 100 14.17 6.47 21.91
CA GLU A 100 14.59 5.78 23.13
C GLU A 100 13.33 5.43 23.91
N VAL A 101 12.98 4.14 23.91
CA VAL A 101 12.01 3.57 24.84
C VAL A 101 12.65 3.70 26.22
N LYS A 102 12.56 4.91 26.79
CA LYS A 102 12.88 5.19 28.17
C LYS A 102 11.86 4.44 29.02
N ARG A 103 12.30 3.27 29.48
CA ARG A 103 11.75 2.45 30.56
C ARG A 103 10.45 1.71 30.23
N LEU A 104 10.61 0.44 29.89
CA LEU A 104 9.83 -0.60 30.54
C LEU A 104 10.70 -1.19 31.66
N SER A 105 10.57 -0.64 32.87
CA SER A 105 10.91 -1.36 34.09
C SER A 105 9.59 -1.82 34.70
N ILE A 106 9.49 -3.14 34.86
CA ILE A 106 8.48 -3.88 35.64
C ILE A 106 8.16 -3.16 36.95
#